data_AF-A0A820W7B5-F1
#
_entry.id   AF-A0A820W7B5-F1
#
_cell.length_a   1.000
_cell.length_b   1.000
_cell.length_c   1.000
_cell.angle_alpha   90.00
_cell.angle_beta   90.00
_cell.angle_gamma   90.00
#
_symmetry.space_group_name_H-M   'P 1'
#
loop_
_entity.id
_entity.type
_entity.pdbx_description
1 polymer ?
#
loop_
_entity_poly.entity_id
_entity_poly.type
_entity_poly.pdbx_seq_one_letter_code
_entity_poly.pdbx_strand_id
1 'polypeptide(L)'
;MNPTTVVDPLAYSITLINSSVTDLSIYSITSSKPQGNDHVFVCERFNNDTIQLQRFINPGGYSSPILVTTNSDYGGIFQVTRVALNNGVVYCEFTLSNFTTTTGRRRKRSISLLSQNIQYYILTVIGNLDSSNSLIKHFSTAVLTQTIQLNQSATITSGTVAGSVINQILLLRAHGIIMLFIWMLFVPTGILIARYFRPSWPKRRLCATPVWFVIHQVVMVFAATMTLIAFTLILIFKRGTWVSQSLSREFAHSIMGLLVISTAIIQPVMAAVRCHPDHQRRFIFNHAHRIVGIGAWILSIATIFLGTLFIRFDSLMTKAWQIFVAWLSMQFVVWIGFECLEIFSRKRWPPFKIQNINESVEVNVLHDDDQATPIDDQPSPENILKERFKIFLLAVHVLVTFGISITLVIGIAEISSSII
;
A
#
# COMPACT_ATOMS: atom_id res chain seq x y z
N MET A 1 47.07 -41.37 -14.17
CA MET A 1 46.89 -40.85 -12.79
C MET A 1 45.57 -40.10 -12.77
N ASN A 2 44.57 -40.63 -12.05
CA ASN A 2 43.33 -39.88 -11.79
C ASN A 2 43.67 -38.63 -10.96
N PRO A 3 43.07 -37.47 -11.25
CA PRO A 3 43.19 -36.33 -10.35
C PRO A 3 42.37 -36.66 -9.10
N THR A 4 43.06 -37.02 -8.02
CA THR A 4 42.50 -37.09 -6.68
C THR A 4 42.00 -35.69 -6.32
N THR A 5 40.68 -35.52 -6.27
CA THR A 5 40.02 -34.36 -5.70
C THR A 5 40.40 -34.29 -4.23
N VAL A 6 41.26 -33.33 -3.89
CA VAL A 6 41.60 -33.02 -2.50
C VAL A 6 40.37 -32.39 -1.87
N VAL A 7 39.59 -33.18 -1.12
CA VAL A 7 38.48 -32.68 -0.31
C VAL A 7 39.09 -32.02 0.91
N ASP A 8 38.95 -30.70 1.00
CA ASP A 8 39.36 -29.91 2.16
C ASP A 8 38.58 -30.38 3.41
N PRO A 9 39.24 -30.81 4.50
CA PRO A 9 38.57 -31.35 5.69
C PRO A 9 37.68 -30.34 6.44
N LEU A 10 37.63 -29.08 5.98
CA LEU A 10 36.77 -28.01 6.48
C LEU A 10 35.68 -27.57 5.47
N ALA A 11 35.41 -28.38 4.45
CA ALA A 11 34.34 -28.13 3.48
C ALA A 11 32.97 -28.61 4.01
N TYR A 12 31.97 -27.74 3.94
CA TYR A 12 30.58 -28.08 4.26
C TYR A 12 29.85 -28.45 2.98
N SER A 13 29.08 -29.54 3.00
CA SER A 13 28.22 -29.93 1.88
C SER A 13 26.80 -29.40 2.08
N ILE A 14 26.30 -28.62 1.14
CA ILE A 14 24.95 -28.07 1.18
C ILE A 14 24.16 -28.63 0.00
N THR A 15 23.07 -29.31 0.31
CA THR A 15 22.14 -29.83 -0.69
C THR A 15 20.87 -28.99 -0.68
N LEU A 16 20.60 -28.32 -1.78
CA LEU A 16 19.37 -27.58 -2.04
C LEU A 16 18.42 -28.47 -2.82
N ILE A 17 17.22 -28.68 -2.28
CA ILE A 17 16.18 -29.47 -2.92
C ILE A 17 15.01 -28.54 -3.19
N ASN A 18 14.73 -28.27 -4.46
CA ASN A 18 13.55 -27.52 -4.87
C ASN A 18 12.45 -28.49 -5.33
N SER A 19 11.40 -28.60 -4.53
CA SER A 19 10.23 -29.45 -4.83
C SER A 19 9.09 -28.69 -5.55
N SER A 20 9.28 -27.41 -5.85
CA SER A 20 8.31 -26.54 -6.52
C SER A 20 8.43 -26.62 -8.04
N VAL A 21 7.32 -26.36 -8.75
CA VAL A 21 7.22 -26.34 -10.24
C VAL A 21 7.86 -25.08 -10.85
N THR A 22 8.30 -24.14 -10.03
CA THR A 22 8.84 -22.83 -10.42
C THR A 22 10.28 -22.90 -10.95
N ASP A 23 10.62 -21.99 -11.86
CA ASP A 23 11.90 -21.96 -12.59
C ASP A 23 13.10 -21.51 -11.74
N LEU A 24 12.89 -20.91 -10.57
CA LEU A 24 13.97 -20.30 -9.79
C LEU A 24 13.85 -20.58 -8.29
N SER A 25 14.95 -21.01 -7.68
CA SER A 25 15.11 -21.09 -6.23
C SER A 25 16.37 -20.36 -5.76
N ILE A 26 16.19 -19.39 -4.86
CA ILE A 26 17.26 -18.56 -4.30
C ILE A 26 17.38 -18.86 -2.81
N TYR A 27 18.60 -19.12 -2.38
CA TYR A 27 18.95 -19.37 -1.00
C TYR A 27 20.02 -18.38 -0.57
N SER A 28 19.72 -17.53 0.41
CA SER A 28 20.71 -16.67 1.04
C SER A 28 21.09 -17.21 2.40
N ILE A 29 22.39 -17.25 2.70
CA ILE A 29 22.92 -17.71 3.99
C ILE A 29 23.56 -16.53 4.69
N THR A 30 23.10 -16.25 5.92
CA THR A 30 23.66 -15.17 6.74
C THR A 30 23.83 -15.57 8.21
N SER A 31 24.92 -15.11 8.82
CA SER A 31 25.24 -15.31 10.24
C SER A 31 24.65 -14.20 11.14
N SER A 32 24.02 -13.17 10.56
CA SER A 32 23.42 -12.04 11.30
C SER A 32 22.05 -11.67 10.71
N LYS A 33 21.25 -10.85 11.40
CA LYS A 33 19.97 -10.36 10.84
C LYS A 33 20.23 -9.70 9.48
N PRO A 34 19.39 -9.96 8.44
CA PRO A 34 19.66 -9.56 7.06
C PRO A 34 19.88 -8.06 6.94
N GLN A 35 21.16 -7.67 6.81
CA GLN A 35 21.62 -6.28 6.76
C GLN A 35 22.64 -6.04 5.64
N GLY A 36 22.90 -7.03 4.78
CA GLY A 36 23.86 -6.94 3.68
C GLY A 36 25.19 -7.64 3.97
N ASN A 37 25.97 -7.85 2.90
CA ASN A 37 27.16 -8.72 2.82
C ASN A 37 26.84 -10.22 2.98
N ASP A 38 25.69 -10.63 2.45
CA ASP A 38 25.21 -12.01 2.52
C ASP A 38 25.63 -12.80 1.27
N HIS A 39 25.91 -14.09 1.44
CA HIS A 39 26.13 -15.00 0.32
C HIS A 39 24.80 -15.53 -0.18
N VAL A 40 24.58 -15.39 -1.48
CA VAL A 40 23.36 -15.78 -2.15
C VAL A 40 23.69 -16.87 -3.16
N PHE A 41 23.03 -18.01 -3.04
CA PHE A 41 23.15 -19.15 -3.93
C PHE A 41 21.86 -19.27 -4.72
N VAL A 42 22.00 -19.36 -6.03
CA VAL A 42 20.88 -19.28 -6.96
C VAL A 42 20.89 -20.55 -7.80
N CYS A 43 19.83 -21.34 -7.68
CA CYS A 43 19.60 -22.55 -8.45
C CYS A 43 18.45 -22.27 -9.43
N GLU A 44 18.80 -22.14 -10.71
CA GLU A 44 17.93 -21.72 -11.81
C GLU A 44 17.64 -22.92 -12.71
N ARG A 45 16.39 -23.09 -13.13
CA ARG A 45 15.96 -23.99 -14.19
C ARG A 45 15.51 -23.14 -15.37
N PHE A 46 16.20 -23.28 -16.50
CA PHE A 46 15.84 -22.60 -17.73
C PHE A 46 14.77 -23.40 -18.50
N ASN A 47 14.09 -22.75 -19.45
CA ASN A 47 13.03 -23.34 -20.29
C ASN A 47 13.44 -24.59 -21.08
N ASN A 48 14.73 -24.80 -21.29
CA ASN A 48 15.31 -25.98 -21.94
C ASN A 48 15.62 -27.12 -20.95
N ASP A 49 15.09 -27.06 -19.72
CA ASP A 49 15.37 -27.96 -18.60
C ASP A 49 16.84 -28.03 -18.17
N THR A 50 17.68 -27.09 -18.62
CA THR A 50 19.03 -26.94 -18.06
C THR A 50 18.93 -26.28 -16.70
N ILE A 51 19.70 -26.79 -15.75
CA ILE A 51 19.78 -26.22 -14.40
C ILE A 51 21.17 -25.63 -14.20
N GLN A 52 21.24 -24.43 -13.66
CA GLN A 52 22.49 -23.77 -13.31
C GLN A 52 22.49 -23.36 -11.84
N LEU A 53 23.61 -23.62 -11.17
CA LEU A 53 23.85 -23.18 -9.80
C LEU A 53 24.94 -22.12 -9.80
N GLN A 54 24.60 -20.92 -9.35
CA GLN A 54 25.50 -19.77 -9.30
C GLN A 54 25.60 -19.19 -7.88
N ARG A 55 26.75 -18.58 -7.59
CA ARG A 55 27.02 -17.87 -6.33
C ARG A 55 27.05 -16.37 -6.60
N PHE A 56 26.33 -15.63 -5.76
CA PHE A 56 26.27 -14.18 -5.76
C PHE A 56 26.60 -13.64 -4.36
N ILE A 57 26.93 -12.35 -4.32
CA ILE A 57 27.10 -11.59 -3.08
C ILE A 57 26.18 -10.39 -3.11
N ASN A 58 25.48 -10.19 -1.99
CA ASN A 58 24.72 -8.99 -1.76
C ASN A 58 25.63 -7.97 -1.05
N PRO A 59 26.13 -6.91 -1.70
CA PRO A 59 27.01 -5.92 -1.08
C PRO A 59 26.33 -5.07 0.01
N GLY A 60 25.05 -5.33 0.30
CA GLY A 60 24.22 -4.56 1.22
C GLY A 60 23.50 -3.40 0.53
N GLY A 61 22.63 -2.72 1.27
CA GLY A 61 21.97 -1.50 0.78
C GLY A 61 20.84 -1.68 -0.25
N TYR A 62 20.26 -2.88 -0.40
CA TYR A 62 19.24 -3.22 -1.43
C TYR A 62 19.75 -3.14 -2.88
N SER A 63 21.07 -3.24 -3.09
CA SER A 63 21.68 -3.34 -4.42
C SER A 63 21.45 -4.70 -5.07
N SER A 64 21.55 -4.77 -6.41
CA SER A 64 21.49 -6.03 -7.15
C SER A 64 22.63 -6.97 -6.69
N PRO A 65 22.36 -8.28 -6.56
CA PRO A 65 23.37 -9.25 -6.23
C PRO A 65 24.47 -9.27 -7.31
N ILE A 66 25.73 -9.36 -6.89
CA ILE A 66 26.90 -9.39 -7.77
C ILE A 66 27.31 -10.84 -7.97
N LEU A 67 27.39 -11.29 -9.22
CA LEU A 67 27.86 -12.64 -9.57
C LEU A 67 29.33 -12.81 -9.15
N VAL A 68 29.62 -13.91 -8.45
CA VAL A 68 30.99 -14.29 -8.09
C VAL A 68 31.54 -15.20 -9.18
N THR A 69 32.42 -14.66 -10.03
CA THR A 69 33.02 -15.39 -11.15
C THR A 69 34.31 -16.12 -10.78
N THR A 70 35.00 -15.69 -9.73
CA THR A 70 36.23 -16.34 -9.25
C THR A 70 36.18 -16.56 -7.73
N ASN A 71 36.73 -17.69 -7.28
CA ASN A 71 36.81 -18.04 -5.85
C ASN A 71 37.73 -17.08 -5.05
N SER A 72 38.58 -16.30 -5.72
CA SER A 72 39.55 -15.40 -5.08
C SER A 72 38.95 -14.11 -4.54
N ASP A 73 37.83 -13.63 -5.09
CA ASP A 73 37.38 -12.26 -4.83
C ASP A 73 36.70 -12.07 -3.46
N TYR A 74 36.18 -13.15 -2.87
CA TYR A 74 35.37 -13.06 -1.64
C TYR A 74 35.59 -14.20 -0.63
N GLY A 75 36.66 -14.98 -0.82
CA GLY A 75 37.03 -16.08 0.04
C GLY A 75 36.12 -17.31 -0.06
N GLY A 76 36.71 -18.49 0.18
CA GLY A 76 36.01 -19.78 0.17
C GLY A 76 35.94 -20.40 -1.21
N ILE A 77 36.18 -21.70 -1.26
CA ILE A 77 36.06 -22.50 -2.47
C ILE A 77 34.60 -22.91 -2.58
N PHE A 78 33.93 -22.36 -3.59
CA PHE A 78 32.61 -22.82 -4.02
C PHE A 78 32.80 -23.84 -5.14
N GLN A 79 32.30 -25.06 -4.94
CA GLN A 79 32.34 -26.13 -5.93
C GLN A 79 30.97 -26.76 -6.08
N VAL A 80 30.47 -26.75 -7.30
CA VAL A 80 29.23 -27.45 -7.64
C VAL A 80 29.53 -28.95 -7.66
N THR A 81 28.83 -29.71 -6.83
CA THR A 81 29.02 -31.16 -6.69
C THR A 81 28.05 -31.91 -7.59
N ARG A 82 26.78 -31.50 -7.59
CA ARG A 82 25.73 -32.14 -8.39
C ARG A 82 24.63 -31.16 -8.72
N VAL A 83 24.18 -31.18 -9.96
CA VAL A 83 22.95 -30.52 -10.39
C VAL A 83 22.12 -31.57 -11.13
N ALA A 84 20.89 -31.81 -10.70
CA ALA A 84 20.04 -32.85 -11.30
C ALA A 84 18.55 -32.48 -11.26
N LEU A 85 17.81 -32.92 -12.28
CA LEU A 85 16.35 -32.88 -12.31
C LEU A 85 15.84 -34.32 -12.20
N ASN A 86 15.24 -34.70 -11.06
CA ASN A 86 14.65 -36.03 -10.90
C ASN A 86 13.16 -35.89 -10.58
N ASN A 87 12.29 -36.51 -11.40
CA ASN A 87 10.83 -36.52 -11.18
C ASN A 87 10.23 -35.11 -10.95
N GLY A 88 10.73 -34.10 -11.68
CA GLY A 88 10.28 -32.70 -11.55
C GLY A 88 10.87 -31.94 -10.35
N VAL A 89 11.72 -32.58 -9.53
CA VAL A 89 12.41 -31.95 -8.39
C VAL A 89 13.83 -31.57 -8.81
N VAL A 90 14.21 -30.32 -8.55
CA VAL A 90 15.54 -29.79 -8.85
C VAL A 90 16.45 -29.99 -7.64
N TYR A 91 17.59 -30.65 -7.86
CA TYR A 91 18.64 -30.89 -6.88
C TYR A 91 19.86 -30.06 -7.24
N CYS A 92 20.28 -29.18 -6.33
CA CYS A 92 21.46 -28.34 -6.45
C CYS A 92 22.37 -28.57 -5.23
N GLU A 93 23.44 -29.32 -5.41
CA GLU A 93 24.40 -29.69 -4.38
C GLU A 93 25.73 -29.00 -4.63
N PHE A 94 26.28 -28.40 -3.59
CA PHE A 94 27.58 -27.75 -3.64
C PHE A 94 28.33 -27.89 -2.33
N THR A 95 29.65 -27.83 -2.42
CA THR A 95 30.53 -27.71 -1.27
C THR A 95 31.02 -26.27 -1.14
N LEU A 96 31.12 -25.82 0.11
CA LEU A 96 31.63 -24.51 0.47
C LEU A 96 32.68 -24.67 1.56
N SER A 97 33.92 -24.27 1.27
CA SER A 97 34.98 -24.23 2.28
C SER A 97 34.91 -22.96 3.13
N ASN A 98 35.44 -23.04 4.36
CA ASN A 98 35.44 -21.93 5.30
C ASN A 98 36.12 -20.70 4.69
N PHE A 99 35.53 -19.54 4.91
CA PHE A 99 36.02 -18.30 4.33
C PHE A 99 35.94 -17.14 5.31
N THR A 100 36.92 -16.25 5.17
CA THR A 100 37.04 -15.01 5.93
C THR A 100 36.63 -13.85 5.03
N THR A 101 35.50 -13.20 5.34
CA THR A 101 35.16 -11.93 4.66
C THR A 101 36.10 -10.83 5.17
N THR A 102 36.79 -10.12 4.29
CA THR A 102 37.48 -8.88 4.65
C THR A 102 36.55 -7.70 4.40
N THR A 103 36.04 -7.08 5.46
CA THR A 103 35.33 -5.80 5.37
C THR A 103 36.27 -4.67 4.96
N GLY A 104 35.76 -3.72 4.17
CA GLY A 104 36.50 -2.69 3.42
C GLY A 104 37.57 -1.84 4.11
N ARG A 105 38.22 -1.02 3.27
CA ARG A 105 39.53 -0.33 3.30
C ARG A 105 40.08 0.33 4.58
N ARG A 106 39.45 0.26 5.76
CA ARG A 106 40.01 0.84 7.01
C ARG A 106 40.05 -0.06 8.24
N ARG A 107 39.35 -1.20 8.30
CA ARG A 107 39.55 -2.21 9.37
C ARG A 107 39.22 -3.61 8.85
N LYS A 108 40.26 -4.44 8.70
CA LYS A 108 40.14 -5.87 8.39
C LYS A 108 39.60 -6.59 9.64
N ARG A 109 38.31 -6.95 9.65
CA ARG A 109 37.77 -7.99 10.55
C ARG A 109 37.49 -9.21 9.68
N SER A 110 38.07 -10.35 10.01
CA SER A 110 37.76 -11.65 9.40
C SER A 110 36.60 -12.28 10.15
N ILE A 111 35.44 -12.39 9.52
CA ILE A 111 34.33 -13.20 10.04
C ILE A 111 34.42 -14.55 9.33
N SER A 112 34.68 -15.62 10.10
CA SER A 112 34.56 -17.00 9.61
C SER A 112 33.07 -17.31 9.49
N LEU A 113 32.60 -17.49 8.25
CA LEU A 113 31.18 -17.62 7.97
C LEU A 113 30.63 -19.05 8.14
N LEU A 114 31.48 -20.03 8.45
CA LEU A 114 31.09 -21.43 8.66
C LEU A 114 31.82 -22.02 9.88
N SER A 115 31.53 -21.48 11.06
CA SER A 115 32.02 -22.01 12.34
C SER A 115 31.01 -23.00 12.91
N GLN A 116 31.53 -24.11 13.44
CA GLN A 116 30.73 -25.06 14.21
C GLN A 116 30.07 -24.35 15.41
N ASN A 117 28.85 -24.75 15.76
CA ASN A 117 28.03 -24.22 16.86
C ASN A 117 27.46 -22.79 16.70
N ILE A 118 27.46 -22.20 15.51
CA ILE A 118 26.77 -20.93 15.24
C ILE A 118 25.40 -21.21 14.58
N GLN A 119 24.34 -20.52 15.04
CA GLN A 119 23.04 -20.53 14.36
C GLN A 119 23.09 -19.64 13.12
N TYR A 120 22.80 -20.21 11.95
CA TYR A 120 22.70 -19.49 10.69
C TYR A 120 21.25 -19.25 10.31
N TYR A 121 20.95 -18.06 9.80
CA TYR A 121 19.66 -17.77 9.18
C TYR A 121 19.76 -18.08 7.69
N ILE A 122 18.99 -19.08 7.25
CA ILE A 122 18.81 -19.37 5.84
C ILE A 122 17.54 -18.70 5.38
N LEU A 123 17.70 -17.93 4.32
CA LEU A 123 16.68 -17.12 3.69
C LEU A 123 16.32 -17.76 2.36
N THR A 124 15.17 -18.44 2.29
CA THR A 124 14.74 -19.11 1.05
C THR A 124 13.68 -18.30 0.32
N VAL A 125 13.86 -18.14 -0.99
CA VAL A 125 12.92 -17.47 -1.89
C VAL A 125 12.74 -18.32 -3.15
N ILE A 126 11.50 -18.40 -3.63
CA ILE A 126 11.10 -19.13 -4.83
C ILE A 126 10.42 -18.13 -5.78
N GLY A 127 10.64 -18.27 -7.08
CA GLY A 127 9.93 -17.47 -8.08
C GLY A 127 10.21 -17.91 -9.50
N ASN A 128 9.90 -17.04 -10.45
CA ASN A 128 10.18 -17.24 -11.88
C ASN A 128 11.24 -16.25 -12.35
N LEU A 129 11.94 -16.62 -13.43
CA LEU A 129 12.84 -15.73 -14.14
C LEU A 129 12.05 -14.74 -15.02
N ASP A 130 12.65 -13.60 -15.35
CA ASP A 130 12.10 -12.73 -16.40
C ASP A 130 12.17 -13.43 -17.78
N SER A 131 11.42 -12.91 -18.75
CA SER A 131 11.48 -13.27 -20.17
C SER A 131 12.89 -13.27 -20.77
N SER A 132 13.81 -12.50 -20.18
CA SER A 132 15.24 -12.45 -20.50
C SER A 132 16.11 -13.45 -19.74
N ASN A 133 15.50 -14.39 -18.99
CA ASN A 133 16.13 -15.29 -18.04
C ASN A 133 16.96 -14.57 -16.94
N SER A 134 16.55 -13.37 -16.55
CA SER A 134 17.25 -12.57 -15.54
C SER A 134 16.54 -12.62 -14.18
N LEU A 135 17.33 -12.49 -13.10
CA LEU A 135 16.83 -12.39 -11.73
C LEU A 135 15.95 -11.15 -11.53
N ILE A 136 14.73 -11.36 -11.05
CA ILE A 136 13.79 -10.28 -10.71
C ILE A 136 13.76 -10.00 -9.22
N LYS A 137 13.52 -8.73 -8.85
CA LYS A 137 13.35 -8.37 -7.45
C LYS A 137 11.99 -8.88 -6.93
N HIS A 138 12.02 -9.80 -5.98
CA HIS A 138 10.83 -10.33 -5.33
C HIS A 138 10.11 -9.26 -4.47
N PHE A 139 8.77 -9.26 -4.49
CA PHE A 139 7.89 -8.39 -3.71
C PHE A 139 7.73 -8.86 -2.26
N SER A 140 7.84 -10.16 -2.04
CA SER A 140 7.61 -10.79 -0.75
C SER A 140 8.89 -10.80 0.08
N THR A 141 8.88 -10.09 1.22
CA THR A 141 9.85 -10.31 2.32
C THR A 141 9.54 -11.57 3.11
N ALA A 142 8.61 -12.39 2.62
CA ALA A 142 8.27 -13.64 3.26
C ALA A 142 9.35 -14.67 2.92
N VAL A 143 10.45 -14.46 3.59
CA VAL A 143 11.58 -15.34 3.54
C VAL A 143 11.29 -16.45 4.52
N LEU A 144 11.28 -17.71 4.06
CA LEU A 144 11.36 -18.82 4.97
C LEU A 144 12.71 -18.69 5.68
N THR A 145 12.65 -18.24 6.94
CA THR A 145 13.84 -18.07 7.76
C THR A 145 13.98 -19.33 8.59
N GLN A 146 14.87 -20.23 8.18
CA GLN A 146 15.20 -21.41 8.96
C GLN A 146 16.51 -21.16 9.70
N THR A 147 16.55 -21.48 11.00
CA THR A 147 17.82 -21.55 11.73
C THR A 147 18.39 -22.95 11.58
N ILE A 148 19.60 -23.08 11.02
CA ILE A 148 20.31 -24.36 10.91
C ILE A 148 21.64 -24.26 11.65
N GLN A 149 21.98 -25.33 12.37
CA GLN A 149 23.32 -25.59 12.89
C GLN A 149 24.08 -26.40 11.85
N LEU A 150 25.14 -25.84 11.27
CA LEU A 150 25.93 -26.51 10.23
C LEU A 150 26.93 -27.46 10.89
N ASN A 151 26.59 -28.75 10.93
CA ASN A 151 27.41 -29.77 11.60
C ASN A 151 28.33 -30.57 10.64
N GLN A 152 28.17 -30.42 9.32
CA GLN A 152 29.07 -30.81 8.21
C GLN A 152 28.30 -30.88 6.88
N SER A 153 27.03 -31.30 6.94
CA SER A 153 26.11 -31.26 5.80
C SER A 153 24.76 -30.67 6.20
N ALA A 154 24.10 -30.00 5.26
CA ALA A 154 22.74 -29.49 5.45
C ALA A 154 21.89 -29.71 4.19
N THR A 155 20.71 -30.30 4.37
CA THR A 155 19.72 -30.43 3.32
C THR A 155 18.63 -29.38 3.53
N ILE A 156 18.51 -28.45 2.59
CA ILE A 156 17.49 -27.40 2.61
C ILE A 156 16.45 -27.80 1.58
N THR A 157 15.25 -28.14 2.07
CA THR A 157 14.13 -28.50 1.19
C THR A 157 13.21 -27.30 1.07
N SER A 158 13.13 -26.74 -0.13
CA SER A 158 12.07 -25.81 -0.53
C SER A 158 10.79 -26.62 -0.73
N GLY A 159 10.04 -26.82 0.36
CA GLY A 159 8.68 -27.36 0.36
C GLY A 159 7.64 -26.24 0.47
N THR A 160 6.44 -26.50 -0.03
CA THR A 160 5.20 -25.68 0.04
C THR A 160 5.31 -24.41 0.87
N VAL A 161 5.14 -23.25 0.23
CA VAL A 161 5.07 -21.91 0.84
C VAL A 161 4.50 -22.00 2.26
N ALA A 162 5.36 -21.92 3.27
CA ALA A 162 4.94 -22.15 4.66
C ALA A 162 3.79 -21.19 5.02
N GLY A 163 2.82 -21.65 5.82
CA GLY A 163 1.64 -20.82 6.19
C GLY A 163 2.00 -19.46 6.79
N SER A 164 3.19 -19.33 7.40
CA SER A 164 3.73 -18.06 7.88
C SER A 164 4.01 -17.05 6.75
N VAL A 165 4.40 -17.50 5.57
CA VAL A 165 4.65 -16.66 4.39
C VAL A 165 3.33 -16.16 3.78
N ILE A 166 2.35 -17.05 3.64
CA ILE A 166 1.02 -16.71 3.11
C ILE A 166 0.35 -15.63 3.98
N ASN A 167 0.46 -15.77 5.30
CA ASN A 167 -0.08 -14.80 6.25
C ASN A 167 0.56 -13.41 6.08
N GLN A 168 1.87 -13.33 5.84
CA GLN A 168 2.56 -12.04 5.63
C GLN A 168 2.11 -11.35 4.34
N ILE A 169 1.95 -12.11 3.25
CA ILE A 169 1.44 -11.57 1.97
C ILE A 169 0.00 -11.07 2.15
N LEU A 170 -0.83 -11.81 2.89
CA LEU A 170 -2.22 -11.42 3.15
C LEU A 170 -2.31 -10.09 3.92
N LEU A 171 -1.46 -9.87 4.93
CA LEU A 171 -1.42 -8.62 5.69
C LEU A 171 -1.10 -7.42 4.79
N LEU A 172 -0.10 -7.54 3.93
CA LEU A 172 0.29 -6.49 2.99
C LEU A 172 -0.82 -6.19 1.98
N ARG A 173 -1.48 -7.23 1.46
CA ARG A 173 -2.63 -7.07 0.54
C ARG A 173 -3.82 -6.41 1.24
N ALA A 174 -4.16 -6.86 2.44
CA ALA A 174 -5.26 -6.31 3.21
C ALA A 174 -5.04 -4.81 3.52
N HIS A 175 -3.81 -4.42 3.86
CA HIS A 175 -3.44 -3.00 4.00
C HIS A 175 -3.76 -2.20 2.73
N GLY A 176 -3.25 -2.65 1.57
CA GLY A 176 -3.47 -1.96 0.30
C GLY A 176 -4.94 -1.86 -0.09
N ILE A 177 -5.70 -2.96 0.02
CA ILE A 177 -7.13 -3.02 -0.32
C ILE A 177 -7.94 -2.07 0.56
N ILE A 178 -7.74 -2.12 1.87
CA ILE A 178 -8.46 -1.25 2.80
C ILE A 178 -8.13 0.22 2.51
N MET A 179 -6.84 0.57 2.32
CA MET A 179 -6.44 1.94 2.01
C MET A 179 -7.06 2.45 0.69
N LEU A 180 -7.10 1.62 -0.36
CA LEU A 180 -7.72 1.99 -1.63
C LEU A 180 -9.22 2.28 -1.45
N PHE A 181 -9.99 1.39 -0.83
CA PHE A 181 -11.42 1.64 -0.63
C PHE A 181 -11.67 2.87 0.24
N ILE A 182 -10.96 3.02 1.35
CA ILE A 182 -11.19 4.15 2.25
C ILE A 182 -10.91 5.48 1.55
N TRP A 183 -9.76 5.63 0.93
CA TRP A 183 -9.30 6.91 0.39
C TRP A 183 -9.84 7.20 -1.02
N MET A 184 -10.17 6.17 -1.81
CA MET A 184 -10.77 6.36 -3.13
C MET A 184 -12.29 6.49 -3.10
N LEU A 185 -12.98 5.82 -2.16
CA LEU A 185 -14.46 5.78 -2.09
C LEU A 185 -15.01 6.55 -0.89
N PHE A 186 -14.72 6.11 0.33
CA PHE A 186 -15.41 6.61 1.52
C PHE A 186 -15.07 8.07 1.85
N VAL A 187 -13.78 8.44 1.78
CA VAL A 187 -13.33 9.81 2.06
C VAL A 187 -13.90 10.82 1.06
N PRO A 188 -13.74 10.69 -0.28
CA PRO A 188 -14.33 11.63 -1.21
C PRO A 188 -15.86 11.65 -1.15
N THR A 189 -16.52 10.50 -0.93
CA THR A 189 -17.97 10.45 -0.72
C THR A 189 -18.39 11.31 0.47
N GLY A 190 -17.73 11.18 1.62
CA GLY A 190 -18.07 11.99 2.79
C GLY A 190 -17.72 13.47 2.62
N ILE A 191 -16.71 13.83 1.82
CA ILE A 191 -16.43 15.22 1.42
C ILE A 191 -17.56 15.78 0.56
N LEU A 192 -18.03 15.04 -0.45
CA LEU A 192 -19.16 15.43 -1.31
C LEU A 192 -20.43 15.67 -0.49
N ILE A 193 -20.72 14.76 0.46
CA ILE A 193 -21.88 14.87 1.36
C ILE A 193 -21.80 16.15 2.21
N ALA A 194 -20.65 16.40 2.85
CA ALA A 194 -20.48 17.60 3.67
C ALA A 194 -20.54 18.91 2.88
N ARG A 195 -20.10 18.90 1.62
CA ARG A 195 -20.06 20.10 0.77
C ARG A 195 -21.41 20.41 0.11
N TYR A 196 -22.01 19.44 -0.55
CA TYR A 196 -23.17 19.66 -1.43
C TYR A 196 -24.52 19.34 -0.79
N PHE A 197 -24.55 18.50 0.25
CA PHE A 197 -25.79 18.10 0.92
C PHE A 197 -26.05 18.88 2.22
N ARG A 198 -25.02 19.54 2.77
CA ARG A 198 -25.18 20.48 3.90
C ARG A 198 -26.19 21.61 3.63
N PRO A 199 -26.13 22.33 2.49
CA PRO A 199 -27.10 23.40 2.19
C PRO A 199 -28.48 22.86 1.80
N SER A 200 -28.52 21.63 1.28
CA SER A 200 -29.71 20.99 0.71
C SER A 200 -30.67 20.38 1.72
N TRP A 201 -30.15 19.90 2.86
CA TRP A 201 -30.96 19.19 3.87
C TRP A 201 -31.04 19.93 5.22
N PRO A 202 -31.48 21.20 5.29
CA PRO A 202 -31.56 21.92 6.56
C PRO A 202 -32.73 21.43 7.45
N LYS A 203 -33.85 21.02 6.84
CA LYS A 203 -35.06 20.56 7.56
C LYS A 203 -35.05 19.05 7.84
N ARG A 204 -34.23 18.24 7.15
CA ARG A 204 -34.12 16.80 7.42
C ARG A 204 -33.21 16.57 8.63
N ARG A 205 -33.79 16.09 9.73
CA ARG A 205 -33.07 15.81 10.98
C ARG A 205 -33.27 14.35 11.38
N LEU A 206 -32.21 13.73 11.89
CA LEU A 206 -32.25 12.47 12.62
C LEU A 206 -31.85 12.80 14.07
N CYS A 207 -32.72 12.49 15.04
CA CYS A 207 -32.46 12.76 16.46
C CYS A 207 -31.97 14.20 16.72
N ALA A 208 -32.68 15.20 16.18
CA ALA A 208 -32.35 16.64 16.24
C ALA A 208 -31.04 17.08 15.56
N THR A 209 -30.31 16.18 14.90
CA THR A 209 -29.09 16.50 14.14
C THR A 209 -29.34 16.47 12.62
N PRO A 210 -28.73 17.37 11.83
CA PRO A 210 -28.90 17.37 10.37
C PRO A 210 -28.42 16.05 9.73
N VAL A 211 -29.20 15.48 8.80
CA VAL A 211 -28.89 14.17 8.19
C VAL A 211 -27.51 14.13 7.54
N TRP A 212 -27.14 15.18 6.80
CA TRP A 212 -25.83 15.26 6.15
C TRP A 212 -24.68 15.13 7.16
N PHE A 213 -24.86 15.67 8.38
CA PHE A 213 -23.86 15.68 9.42
C PHE A 213 -23.69 14.28 10.00
N VAL A 214 -24.80 13.59 10.26
CA VAL A 214 -24.79 12.18 10.73
C VAL A 214 -24.11 11.28 9.71
N ILE A 215 -24.49 11.37 8.42
CA ILE A 215 -23.90 10.53 7.38
C ILE A 215 -22.41 10.84 7.22
N HIS A 216 -22.02 12.12 7.16
CA HIS A 216 -20.62 12.50 7.09
C HIS A 216 -19.83 11.96 8.29
N GLN A 217 -20.35 12.12 9.51
CA GLN A 217 -19.69 11.64 10.72
C GLN A 217 -19.53 10.11 10.69
N VAL A 218 -20.57 9.36 10.38
CA VAL A 218 -20.51 7.89 10.33
C VAL A 218 -19.50 7.41 9.29
N VAL A 219 -19.55 7.97 8.07
CA VAL A 219 -18.62 7.63 6.99
C VAL A 219 -17.17 7.98 7.37
N MET A 220 -16.93 9.13 7.99
CA MET A 220 -15.58 9.57 8.38
C MET A 220 -15.02 8.80 9.58
N VAL A 221 -15.86 8.45 10.56
CA VAL A 221 -15.43 7.59 11.69
C VAL A 221 -15.09 6.20 11.19
N PHE A 222 -15.89 5.64 10.28
CA PHE A 222 -15.58 4.37 9.62
C PHE A 222 -14.25 4.45 8.85
N ALA A 223 -14.07 5.50 8.04
CA ALA A 223 -12.83 5.74 7.28
C ALA A 223 -11.59 5.85 8.18
N ALA A 224 -11.66 6.63 9.26
CA ALA A 224 -10.57 6.80 10.21
C ALA A 224 -10.22 5.47 10.90
N THR A 225 -11.24 4.72 11.36
CA THR A 225 -11.05 3.43 12.03
C THR A 225 -10.39 2.41 11.10
N MET A 226 -10.91 2.26 9.88
CA MET A 226 -10.35 1.33 8.90
C MET A 226 -8.94 1.73 8.45
N THR A 227 -8.64 3.03 8.36
CA THR A 227 -7.27 3.53 8.11
C THR A 227 -6.31 3.11 9.22
N LEU A 228 -6.73 3.22 10.49
CA LEU A 228 -5.93 2.78 11.63
C LEU A 228 -5.70 1.26 11.62
N ILE A 229 -6.74 0.47 11.35
CA ILE A 229 -6.61 -0.99 11.21
C ILE A 229 -5.60 -1.31 10.11
N ALA A 230 -5.74 -0.73 8.93
CA ALA A 230 -4.82 -0.94 7.82
C ALA A 230 -3.38 -0.51 8.15
N PHE A 231 -3.20 0.56 8.93
CA PHE A 231 -1.88 0.96 9.42
C PHE A 231 -1.28 -0.09 10.38
N THR A 232 -2.08 -0.64 11.30
CA THR A 232 -1.64 -1.73 12.17
C THR A 232 -1.22 -2.96 11.37
N LEU A 233 -1.96 -3.33 10.32
CA LEU A 233 -1.61 -4.48 9.46
C LEU A 233 -0.21 -4.31 8.84
N ILE A 234 0.13 -3.12 8.33
CA ILE A 234 1.44 -2.89 7.72
C ILE A 234 2.57 -2.85 8.77
N LEU A 235 2.32 -2.36 9.98
CA LEU A 235 3.29 -2.39 11.08
C LEU A 235 3.61 -3.83 11.51
N ILE A 236 2.58 -4.69 11.59
CA ILE A 236 2.75 -6.13 11.89
C ILE A 236 3.55 -6.80 10.77
N PHE A 237 3.18 -6.54 9.51
CA PHE A 237 3.91 -7.06 8.35
C PHE A 237 5.40 -6.67 8.38
N LYS A 238 5.70 -5.42 8.73
CA LYS A 238 7.07 -4.92 8.84
C LYS A 238 7.77 -5.25 10.17
N ARG A 239 7.10 -5.91 11.11
CA ARG A 239 7.63 -6.24 12.45
C ARG A 239 8.21 -5.00 13.16
N GLY A 240 7.59 -3.84 12.98
CA GLY A 240 8.04 -2.57 13.54
C GLY A 240 9.31 -1.98 12.90
N THR A 241 9.83 -2.57 11.82
CA THR A 241 10.99 -2.01 11.10
C THR A 241 10.55 -0.96 10.08
N TRP A 242 11.36 0.09 9.91
CA TRP A 242 11.09 1.10 8.90
C TRP A 242 11.72 0.72 7.55
N VAL A 243 11.14 1.23 6.47
CA VAL A 243 11.69 1.03 5.13
C VAL A 243 13.00 1.78 4.97
N SER A 244 13.97 1.14 4.29
CA SER A 244 15.26 1.75 4.00
C SER A 244 15.15 2.95 3.07
N GLN A 245 15.96 3.97 3.32
CA GLN A 245 16.05 5.16 2.48
C GLN A 245 16.60 4.86 1.07
N SER A 246 17.32 3.75 0.88
CA SER A 246 17.77 3.31 -0.45
C SER A 246 16.63 2.88 -1.38
N LEU A 247 15.44 2.61 -0.83
CA LEU A 247 14.21 2.33 -1.57
C LEU A 247 13.40 3.62 -1.70
N SER A 248 13.82 4.52 -2.58
CA SER A 248 13.30 5.89 -2.65
C SER A 248 11.77 5.99 -2.77
N ARG A 249 11.14 5.12 -3.58
CA ARG A 249 9.68 5.11 -3.77
C ARG A 249 8.94 4.59 -2.54
N GLU A 250 9.39 3.45 -2.02
CA GLU A 250 8.81 2.81 -0.83
C GLU A 250 8.98 3.70 0.42
N PHE A 251 10.13 4.36 0.53
CA PHE A 251 10.41 5.35 1.56
C PHE A 251 9.49 6.56 1.43
N ALA A 252 9.39 7.17 0.25
CA ALA A 252 8.49 8.30 0.03
C ALA A 252 7.02 7.95 0.35
N HIS A 253 6.54 6.79 -0.08
CA HIS A 253 5.21 6.30 0.25
C HIS A 253 5.00 6.16 1.77
N SER A 254 5.99 5.62 2.49
CA SER A 254 5.88 5.45 3.95
C SER A 254 5.78 6.78 4.70
N ILE A 255 6.52 7.81 4.27
CA ILE A 255 6.49 9.15 4.87
C ILE A 255 5.15 9.82 4.55
N MET A 256 4.74 9.80 3.28
CA MET A 256 3.46 10.39 2.83
C MET A 256 2.27 9.71 3.51
N GLY A 257 2.29 8.37 3.60
CA GLY A 257 1.28 7.59 4.31
C GLY A 257 1.21 7.93 5.79
N LEU A 258 2.35 8.13 6.46
CA LEU A 258 2.36 8.55 7.87
C LEU A 258 1.71 9.92 8.07
N LEU A 259 1.94 10.86 7.16
CA LEU A 259 1.27 12.17 7.18
C LEU A 259 -0.25 12.03 6.96
N VAL A 260 -0.67 11.16 6.04
CA VAL A 260 -2.09 10.83 5.79
C VAL A 260 -2.74 10.23 7.05
N ILE A 261 -2.08 9.28 7.71
CA ILE A 261 -2.57 8.67 8.96
C ILE A 261 -2.63 9.70 10.08
N SER A 262 -1.61 10.55 10.21
CA SER A 262 -1.57 11.62 11.21
C SER A 262 -2.75 12.57 11.03
N THR A 263 -3.02 13.00 9.80
CA THR A 263 -4.18 13.86 9.50
C THR A 263 -5.52 13.14 9.71
N ALA A 264 -5.61 11.83 9.44
CA ALA A 264 -6.79 11.02 9.74
C ALA A 264 -7.10 10.91 11.24
N ILE A 265 -6.08 10.97 12.11
CA ILE A 265 -6.24 11.02 13.58
C ILE A 265 -6.58 12.45 14.05
N ILE A 266 -5.89 13.46 13.51
CA ILE A 266 -6.09 14.87 13.87
C ILE A 266 -7.53 15.32 13.57
N GLN A 267 -8.14 14.85 12.49
CA GLN A 267 -9.48 15.29 12.07
C GLN A 267 -10.59 14.97 13.10
N PRO A 268 -10.72 13.73 13.62
CA PRO A 268 -11.60 13.43 14.75
C PRO A 268 -11.28 14.22 16.02
N VAL A 269 -10.00 14.43 16.34
CA VAL A 269 -9.59 15.23 17.52
C VAL A 269 -10.06 16.68 17.38
N MET A 270 -9.84 17.29 16.21
CA MET A 270 -10.36 18.62 15.89
C MET A 270 -11.89 18.66 16.02
N ALA A 271 -12.58 17.62 15.53
CA ALA A 271 -14.03 17.53 15.62
C ALA A 271 -14.53 17.36 17.07
N ALA A 272 -13.76 16.73 17.96
CA ALA A 272 -14.10 16.59 19.37
C ALA A 272 -14.00 17.91 20.13
N VAL A 273 -13.01 18.75 19.80
CA VAL A 273 -12.83 20.10 20.41
C VAL A 273 -13.66 21.19 19.72
N ARG A 274 -14.59 20.82 18.83
CA ARG A 274 -15.42 21.79 18.10
C ARG A 274 -16.29 22.60 19.06
N CYS A 275 -16.38 23.91 18.84
CA CYS A 275 -17.28 24.78 19.58
C CYS A 275 -18.75 24.60 19.17
N HIS A 276 -19.69 25.13 19.96
CA HIS A 276 -21.12 25.13 19.65
C HIS A 276 -21.41 25.78 18.27
N PRO A 277 -22.43 25.33 17.51
CA PRO A 277 -22.77 25.90 16.20
C PRO A 277 -22.90 27.43 16.17
N ASP A 278 -23.43 28.03 17.25
CA ASP A 278 -23.68 29.48 17.35
C ASP A 278 -22.50 30.29 17.91
N HIS A 279 -21.37 29.64 18.19
CA HIS A 279 -20.21 30.31 18.78
C HIS A 279 -19.46 31.16 17.74
N GLN A 280 -19.05 32.39 18.10
CA GLN A 280 -18.39 33.34 17.18
C GLN A 280 -17.14 32.76 16.48
N ARG A 281 -16.36 31.93 17.18
CA ARG A 281 -15.15 31.28 16.64
C ARG A 281 -15.41 30.03 15.78
N ARG A 282 -16.68 29.67 15.50
CA ARG A 282 -17.04 28.48 14.71
C ARG A 282 -16.47 28.51 13.30
N PHE A 283 -16.28 29.69 12.72
CA PHE A 283 -15.67 29.83 11.38
C PHE A 283 -14.21 29.34 11.33
N ILE A 284 -13.45 29.49 12.44
CA ILE A 284 -12.05 29.05 12.54
C ILE A 284 -12.01 27.53 12.46
N PHE A 285 -12.82 26.85 13.28
CA PHE A 285 -12.95 25.39 13.24
C PHE A 285 -13.38 24.92 11.85
N ASN A 286 -14.41 25.54 11.25
CA ASN A 286 -14.91 25.13 9.94
C ASN A 286 -13.84 25.26 8.83
N HIS A 287 -13.05 26.34 8.83
CA HIS A 287 -11.96 26.51 7.87
C HIS A 287 -10.82 25.53 8.12
N ALA A 288 -10.35 25.42 9.37
CA ALA A 288 -9.25 24.52 9.73
C ALA A 288 -9.60 23.06 9.39
N HIS A 289 -10.78 22.59 9.81
CA HIS A 289 -11.23 21.21 9.55
C HIS A 289 -11.36 20.92 8.05
N ARG A 290 -11.83 21.91 7.27
CA ARG A 290 -11.93 21.79 5.81
C ARG A 290 -10.55 21.75 5.14
N ILE A 291 -9.65 22.65 5.51
CA ILE A 291 -8.30 22.74 4.91
C ILE A 291 -7.51 21.47 5.21
N VAL A 292 -7.49 21.04 6.47
CA VAL A 292 -6.81 19.80 6.88
C VAL A 292 -7.42 18.59 6.18
N GLY A 293 -8.74 18.53 6.06
CA GLY A 293 -9.42 17.40 5.40
C GLY A 293 -9.17 17.30 3.89
N ILE A 294 -9.24 18.42 3.17
CA ILE A 294 -8.93 18.45 1.74
C ILE A 294 -7.44 18.17 1.53
N GLY A 295 -6.56 18.74 2.37
CA GLY A 295 -5.13 18.47 2.35
C GLY A 295 -4.81 16.98 2.55
N ALA A 296 -5.46 16.33 3.52
CA ALA A 296 -5.33 14.90 3.76
C ALA A 296 -5.74 14.06 2.54
N TRP A 297 -6.86 14.42 1.89
CA TRP A 297 -7.31 13.72 0.69
C TRP A 297 -6.35 13.90 -0.50
N ILE A 298 -5.84 15.11 -0.75
CA ILE A 298 -4.82 15.36 -1.78
C ILE A 298 -3.54 14.56 -1.50
N LEU A 299 -3.11 14.52 -0.24
CA LEU A 299 -1.93 13.77 0.17
C LEU A 299 -2.13 12.26 -0.01
N SER A 300 -3.34 11.76 0.22
CA SER A 300 -3.69 10.35 0.00
C SER A 300 -3.60 9.96 -1.48
N ILE A 301 -3.98 10.85 -2.40
CA ILE A 301 -3.86 10.64 -3.84
C ILE A 301 -2.38 10.42 -4.22
N ALA A 302 -1.49 11.29 -3.74
CA ALA A 302 -0.05 11.14 -3.99
C ALA A 302 0.51 9.86 -3.34
N THR A 303 0.02 9.49 -2.16
CA THR A 303 0.42 8.27 -1.45
C THR A 303 0.01 7.01 -2.20
N ILE A 304 -1.23 6.95 -2.70
CA ILE A 304 -1.75 5.83 -3.51
C ILE A 304 -0.97 5.73 -4.81
N PHE A 305 -0.70 6.86 -5.47
CA PHE A 305 0.11 6.90 -6.68
C PHE A 305 1.49 6.25 -6.46
N LEU A 306 2.21 6.65 -5.41
CA LEU A 306 3.49 6.02 -5.05
C LEU A 306 3.35 4.52 -4.77
N GLY A 307 2.23 4.10 -4.16
CA GLY A 307 1.92 2.69 -3.94
C GLY A 307 1.73 1.89 -5.24
N THR A 308 1.09 2.47 -6.25
CA THR A 308 0.94 1.82 -7.57
C THR A 308 2.27 1.63 -8.31
N LEU A 309 3.27 2.49 -8.04
CA LEU A 309 4.62 2.37 -8.60
C LEU A 309 5.45 1.23 -7.99
N PHE A 310 4.92 0.51 -7.00
CA PHE A 310 5.53 -0.73 -6.51
C PHE A 310 5.29 -1.90 -7.46
N ILE A 311 4.34 -1.77 -8.40
CA ILE A 311 4.10 -2.76 -9.44
C ILE A 311 5.27 -2.71 -10.42
N ARG A 312 6.06 -3.79 -10.48
CA ARG A 312 7.31 -3.84 -11.26
C ARG A 312 7.18 -4.44 -12.65
N PHE A 313 6.01 -4.97 -13.00
CA PHE A 313 5.71 -5.38 -14.37
C PHE A 313 5.17 -4.17 -15.15
N ASP A 314 5.92 -3.72 -16.16
CA ASP A 314 5.63 -2.48 -16.90
C ASP A 314 4.21 -2.47 -17.49
N SER A 315 3.75 -3.59 -18.02
CA SER A 315 2.39 -3.72 -18.59
C SER A 315 1.30 -3.60 -17.52
N LEU A 316 1.51 -4.17 -16.34
CA LEU A 316 0.54 -4.14 -15.24
C LEU A 316 0.57 -2.79 -14.50
N MET A 317 1.75 -2.19 -14.34
CA MET A 317 1.90 -0.83 -13.82
C MET A 317 1.16 0.16 -14.72
N THR A 318 1.31 0.01 -16.05
CA THR A 318 0.60 0.84 -17.03
C THR A 318 -0.92 0.71 -16.90
N LYS A 319 -1.45 -0.52 -16.74
CA LYS A 319 -2.88 -0.75 -16.51
C LYS A 319 -3.36 -0.13 -15.19
N ALA A 320 -2.65 -0.36 -14.09
CA ALA A 320 -2.99 0.21 -12.79
C ALA A 320 -2.98 1.74 -12.81
N TRP A 321 -2.01 2.33 -13.52
CA TRP A 321 -1.91 3.77 -13.74
C TRP A 321 -3.10 4.31 -14.55
N GLN A 322 -3.45 3.66 -15.66
CA GLN A 322 -4.62 4.03 -16.47
C GLN A 322 -5.91 4.01 -15.63
N ILE A 323 -6.10 2.97 -14.82
CA ILE A 323 -7.26 2.84 -13.93
C ILE A 323 -7.28 3.97 -12.88
N PHE A 324 -6.12 4.27 -12.28
CA PHE A 324 -5.99 5.34 -11.30
C PHE A 324 -6.25 6.73 -11.89
N VAL A 325 -5.73 7.01 -13.09
CA VAL A 325 -6.00 8.26 -13.81
C VAL A 325 -7.48 8.36 -14.17
N ALA A 326 -8.10 7.29 -14.65
CA ALA A 326 -9.53 7.25 -14.93
C ALA A 326 -10.37 7.58 -13.68
N TRP A 327 -10.00 7.03 -12.52
CA TRP A 327 -10.62 7.39 -11.25
C TRP A 327 -10.46 8.88 -10.92
N LEU A 328 -9.24 9.44 -11.05
CA LEU A 328 -9.01 10.86 -10.79
C LEU A 328 -9.81 11.78 -11.72
N SER A 329 -9.85 11.46 -13.03
CA SER A 329 -10.65 12.19 -14.00
C SER A 329 -12.13 12.14 -13.65
N MET A 330 -12.62 10.98 -13.24
CA MET A 330 -14.01 10.81 -12.81
C MET A 330 -14.33 11.66 -11.57
N GLN A 331 -13.44 11.74 -10.58
CA GLN A 331 -13.64 12.62 -9.42
C GLN A 331 -13.81 14.09 -9.84
N PHE A 332 -12.96 14.54 -10.76
CA PHE A 332 -13.01 15.90 -11.28
C PHE A 332 -14.32 16.18 -12.02
N VAL A 333 -14.78 15.25 -12.86
CA VAL A 333 -16.07 15.36 -13.58
C VAL A 333 -17.24 15.45 -12.60
N VAL A 334 -17.29 14.60 -11.57
CA VAL A 334 -18.35 14.64 -10.55
C VAL A 334 -18.33 15.97 -9.81
N TRP A 335 -17.15 16.47 -9.41
CA TRP A 335 -17.02 17.75 -8.72
C TRP A 335 -17.50 18.92 -9.60
N ILE A 336 -17.09 18.95 -10.87
CA ILE A 336 -17.59 19.95 -11.83
C ILE A 336 -19.11 19.83 -11.96
N GLY A 337 -19.66 18.63 -12.07
CA GLY A 337 -21.10 18.40 -12.14
C GLY A 337 -21.84 19.03 -10.96
N PHE A 338 -21.36 18.80 -9.73
CA PHE A 338 -21.93 19.43 -8.54
C PHE A 338 -21.78 20.96 -8.53
N GLU A 339 -20.61 21.50 -8.90
CA GLU A 339 -20.40 22.96 -8.96
C GLU A 339 -21.27 23.63 -10.03
N CYS A 340 -21.40 23.03 -11.21
CA CYS A 340 -22.30 23.49 -12.26
C CYS A 340 -23.74 23.57 -11.73
N LEU A 341 -24.23 22.53 -11.07
CA LEU A 341 -25.58 22.53 -10.46
C LEU A 341 -25.76 23.66 -9.45
N GLU A 342 -24.75 23.92 -8.61
CA GLU A 342 -24.82 25.02 -7.66
C GLU A 342 -24.82 26.38 -8.36
N ILE A 343 -23.97 26.60 -9.36
CA ILE A 343 -23.90 27.86 -10.12
C ILE A 343 -25.20 28.13 -10.87
N PHE A 344 -25.74 27.13 -11.59
CA PHE A 344 -27.01 27.27 -12.31
C PHE A 344 -28.16 27.58 -11.36
N SER A 345 -28.15 27.00 -10.16
CA SER A 345 -29.14 27.32 -9.14
C SER A 345 -28.96 28.72 -8.54
N ARG A 346 -27.73 29.24 -8.39
CA ARG A 346 -27.49 30.59 -7.86
C ARG A 346 -27.86 31.69 -8.85
N LYS A 347 -27.64 31.49 -10.15
CA LYS A 347 -27.98 32.47 -11.20
C LYS A 347 -29.50 32.67 -11.38
N ARG A 348 -30.33 31.75 -10.89
CA ARG A 348 -31.79 31.80 -11.02
C ARG A 348 -32.48 32.62 -9.91
N TRP A 349 -31.74 33.05 -8.88
CA TRP A 349 -32.25 33.86 -7.79
C TRP A 349 -31.56 35.23 -7.78
N PRO A 350 -32.29 36.35 -7.67
CA PRO A 350 -31.66 37.64 -7.42
C PRO A 350 -30.93 37.59 -6.06
N PRO A 351 -29.89 38.42 -5.84
CA PRO A 351 -29.17 38.43 -4.58
C PRO A 351 -30.15 38.65 -3.42
N PHE A 352 -30.04 37.81 -2.39
CA PHE A 352 -30.76 37.91 -1.13
C PHE A 352 -30.56 39.31 -0.54
N LYS A 353 -31.54 40.21 -0.70
CA LYS A 353 -31.58 41.46 0.04
C LYS A 353 -31.79 41.11 1.50
N ILE A 354 -30.75 41.32 2.32
CA ILE A 354 -30.91 41.42 3.77
C ILE A 354 -31.79 42.64 3.99
N GLN A 355 -33.05 42.45 4.32
CA GLN A 355 -33.90 43.54 4.80
C GLN A 355 -33.39 43.88 6.18
N ASN A 356 -32.61 44.97 6.27
CA ASN A 356 -32.24 45.59 7.52
C ASN A 356 -33.54 46.08 8.18
N ILE A 357 -34.13 45.26 9.04
CA ILE A 357 -35.10 45.73 10.02
C ILE A 357 -34.26 46.52 11.03
N ASN A 358 -34.16 47.83 10.83
CA ASN A 358 -33.80 48.86 11.82
C ASN A 358 -33.76 50.23 11.13
N GLU A 359 -34.91 50.80 10.77
CA GLU A 359 -35.09 52.25 10.75
C GLU A 359 -36.59 52.60 10.69
N SER A 360 -37.08 53.20 11.78
CA SER A 360 -38.31 53.99 11.95
C SER A 360 -39.61 53.46 11.32
N VAL A 361 -40.36 52.65 12.07
CA VAL A 361 -41.82 52.55 11.90
C VAL A 361 -42.45 53.66 12.74
N GLU A 362 -42.83 54.74 12.06
CA GLU A 362 -43.84 55.68 12.51
C GLU A 362 -45.17 54.93 12.61
N VAL A 363 -45.75 54.88 13.81
CA VAL A 363 -47.00 54.18 14.08
C VAL A 363 -48.14 55.00 13.48
N ASN A 364 -48.58 54.63 12.28
CA ASN A 364 -49.92 54.99 11.79
C ASN A 364 -50.84 53.78 11.93
N VAL A 365 -51.73 53.89 12.91
CA VAL A 365 -52.94 53.10 13.06
C VAL A 365 -53.81 53.31 11.83
N LEU A 366 -54.22 52.24 11.15
CA LEU A 366 -55.58 52.07 10.56
C LEU A 366 -55.73 50.73 9.82
N HIS A 367 -56.85 50.08 10.15
CA HIS A 367 -57.61 49.02 9.48
C HIS A 367 -57.08 47.59 9.34
N ASP A 368 -57.74 46.75 10.16
CA ASP A 368 -58.05 45.34 10.03
C ASP A 368 -58.70 45.05 8.65
N ASP A 369 -58.00 44.28 7.82
CA ASP A 369 -58.52 43.27 6.88
C ASP A 369 -57.35 42.84 5.99
N ASP A 370 -56.71 41.71 6.32
CA ASP A 370 -56.15 40.86 5.27
C ASP A 370 -55.90 39.44 5.78
N GLN A 371 -56.57 38.51 5.11
CA GLN A 371 -56.32 37.08 5.14
C GLN A 371 -54.82 36.79 5.06
N ALA A 372 -54.24 36.31 6.16
CA ALA A 372 -52.95 35.65 6.14
C ALA A 372 -53.07 34.39 5.28
N THR A 373 -52.70 34.51 4.00
CA THR A 373 -52.50 33.37 3.12
C THR A 373 -51.44 32.48 3.75
N PRO A 374 -51.69 31.17 3.94
CA PRO A 374 -50.66 30.27 4.43
C PRO A 374 -49.55 30.23 3.39
N ILE A 375 -48.33 30.62 3.78
CA ILE A 375 -47.13 30.39 2.98
C ILE A 375 -47.03 28.87 2.79
N ASP A 376 -47.38 28.41 1.59
CA ASP A 376 -47.28 27.02 1.18
C ASP A 376 -45.80 26.61 1.22
N ASP A 377 -45.41 25.94 2.31
CA ASP A 377 -44.04 25.49 2.62
C ASP A 377 -43.68 24.22 1.80
N GLN A 378 -44.31 24.04 0.63
CA GLN A 378 -44.04 22.95 -0.31
C GLN A 378 -42.78 23.26 -1.14
N PRO A 379 -41.80 22.33 -1.18
CA PRO A 379 -40.59 22.54 -1.97
C PRO A 379 -40.95 22.62 -3.46
N SER A 380 -40.50 23.69 -4.13
CA SER A 380 -40.76 23.87 -5.56
C SER A 380 -40.32 22.64 -6.38
N PRO A 381 -41.03 22.30 -7.48
CA PRO A 381 -40.67 21.17 -8.34
C PRO A 381 -39.21 21.20 -8.82
N GLU A 382 -38.66 22.40 -9.05
CA GLU A 382 -37.24 22.60 -9.43
C GLU A 382 -36.27 22.19 -8.31
N ASN A 383 -36.59 22.49 -7.04
CA ASN A 383 -35.79 22.09 -5.90
C ASN A 383 -35.82 20.57 -5.69
N ILE A 384 -36.98 19.94 -5.90
CA ILE A 384 -37.11 18.47 -5.85
C ILE A 384 -36.25 17.83 -6.95
N LEU A 385 -36.30 18.35 -8.18
CA LEU A 385 -35.50 17.85 -9.30
C LEU A 385 -33.99 18.01 -9.03
N LYS A 386 -33.55 19.17 -8.51
CA LYS A 386 -32.15 19.42 -8.12
C LYS A 386 -31.68 18.40 -7.08
N GLU A 387 -32.46 18.18 -6.03
CA GLU A 387 -32.13 17.21 -4.98
C GLU A 387 -32.04 15.78 -5.51
N ARG A 388 -33.00 15.37 -6.35
CA ARG A 388 -32.96 14.06 -7.02
C ARG A 388 -31.72 13.91 -7.90
N PHE A 389 -31.36 14.95 -8.64
CA PHE A 389 -30.18 14.91 -9.51
C PHE A 389 -28.86 14.90 -8.71
N LYS A 390 -28.78 15.62 -7.59
CA LYS A 390 -27.65 15.51 -6.64
C LYS A 390 -27.49 14.10 -6.10
N ILE A 391 -28.59 13.47 -5.66
CA ILE A 391 -28.58 12.09 -5.18
C ILE A 391 -28.15 11.14 -6.29
N PHE A 392 -28.64 11.34 -7.52
CA PHE A 392 -28.23 10.57 -8.69
C PHE A 392 -26.71 10.69 -8.96
N LEU A 393 -26.15 11.91 -8.99
CA LEU A 393 -24.71 12.11 -9.15
C LEU A 393 -23.90 11.46 -8.03
N LEU A 394 -24.38 11.54 -6.78
CA LEU A 394 -23.74 10.86 -5.65
C LEU A 394 -23.77 9.33 -5.81
N ALA A 395 -24.90 8.77 -6.25
CA ALA A 395 -25.04 7.34 -6.50
C ALA A 395 -24.11 6.87 -7.64
N VAL A 396 -24.05 7.61 -8.74
CA VAL A 396 -23.11 7.36 -9.84
C VAL A 396 -21.67 7.43 -9.33
N HIS A 397 -21.35 8.44 -8.50
CA HIS A 397 -20.03 8.57 -7.89
C HIS A 397 -19.65 7.31 -7.09
N VAL A 398 -20.53 6.89 -6.18
CA VAL A 398 -20.29 5.71 -5.32
C VAL A 398 -20.14 4.44 -6.15
N LEU A 399 -21.07 4.18 -7.10
CA LEU A 399 -21.07 2.95 -7.89
C LEU A 399 -19.86 2.84 -8.82
N VAL A 400 -19.56 3.91 -9.56
CA VAL A 400 -18.43 3.91 -10.51
C VAL A 400 -17.11 3.86 -9.75
N THR A 401 -16.97 4.62 -8.66
CA THR A 401 -15.77 4.59 -7.82
C THR A 401 -15.56 3.20 -7.22
N PHE A 402 -16.61 2.57 -6.71
CA PHE A 402 -16.55 1.20 -6.18
C PHE A 402 -16.11 0.20 -7.26
N GLY A 403 -16.69 0.27 -8.46
CA GLY A 403 -16.30 -0.56 -9.60
C GLY A 403 -14.83 -0.36 -9.99
N ILE A 404 -14.36 0.88 -10.09
CA ILE A 404 -12.96 1.19 -10.40
C ILE A 404 -12.01 0.68 -9.29
N SER A 405 -12.36 0.88 -8.02
CA SER A 405 -11.58 0.36 -6.89
C SER A 405 -11.50 -1.16 -6.91
N ILE A 406 -12.59 -1.86 -7.23
CA ILE A 406 -12.58 -3.33 -7.41
C ILE A 406 -11.65 -3.73 -8.55
N THR A 407 -11.74 -3.09 -9.72
CA THR A 407 -10.88 -3.40 -10.86
C THR A 407 -9.41 -3.20 -10.51
N LEU A 408 -9.07 -2.14 -9.78
CA LEU A 408 -7.71 -1.91 -9.31
C LEU A 408 -7.25 -2.99 -8.32
N VAL A 409 -8.11 -3.43 -7.41
CA VAL A 409 -7.82 -4.50 -6.45
C VAL A 409 -7.64 -5.86 -7.13
N ILE A 410 -8.52 -6.22 -8.07
CA ILE A 410 -8.40 -7.45 -8.88
C ILE A 410 -7.10 -7.39 -9.69
N GLY A 411 -6.84 -6.25 -10.32
CA GLY A 411 -5.61 -5.99 -11.05
C GLY A 411 -4.38 -6.24 -10.19
N ILE A 412 -4.37 -5.81 -8.92
CA ILE A 412 -3.30 -6.06 -7.93
C ILE A 412 -3.23 -7.54 -7.51
N ALA A 413 -4.37 -8.22 -7.38
CA ALA A 413 -4.42 -9.62 -6.98
C ALA A 413 -3.85 -10.56 -8.06
N GLU A 414 -4.18 -10.32 -9.34
CA GLU A 414 -3.68 -11.08 -10.49
C GLU A 414 -2.16 -11.00 -10.64
N ILE A 415 -1.54 -9.86 -10.29
CA ILE A 415 -0.07 -9.67 -10.31
C ILE A 415 0.63 -10.66 -9.38
N SER A 416 0.00 -11.01 -8.26
CA SER A 416 0.66 -11.81 -7.24
C SER A 416 0.40 -13.30 -7.39
N SER A 417 -0.65 -13.71 -8.12
CA SER A 417 -0.87 -15.11 -8.49
C SER A 417 0.01 -15.56 -9.67
N SER A 418 0.56 -14.64 -10.46
CA SER A 418 1.53 -14.93 -11.51
C SER A 418 2.99 -14.95 -11.02
N ILE A 419 3.21 -14.58 -9.75
CA ILE A 419 4.53 -14.58 -9.08
C ILE A 419 4.69 -15.82 -8.16
N ILE A 420 3.58 -16.41 -7.69
CA ILE A 420 3.56 -17.71 -6.98
C ILE A 420 3.46 -18.79 -8.03
#